data_AF-A0A955XYN3-F1
#
_entry.id   AF-A0A955XYN3-F1
#
_cell.length_a   1.000
_cell.length_b   1.000
_cell.length_c   1.000
_cell.angle_alpha   90.00
_cell.angle_beta   90.00
_cell.angle_gamma   90.00
#
_symmetry.space_group_name_H-M   'P 1'
#
loop_
_entity.id
_entity.type
_entity.pdbx_description
1 polymer ?
#
loop_
_entity_poly.entity_id
_entity_poly.type
_entity_poly.pdbx_seq_one_letter_code
_entity_poly.pdbx_strand_id
1 'polypeptide(L)'
;METGRRIEEALTAARRARRLGGDELGALEVAWDVAVALGPDAPLAHRVAWKRAKAFARAGLDPLPCLEPLAETGLFAHYPRAVAGAESIARAHQDTRGYGHPPIRRLWLALADHQRELGHTAGWAHALLQLAWDAACTGDLAELDRLVAEVERADAAEVSVDAHHTALRAASWTGDADRAGEATEALLHAFEDRGAAPTPVVQEALLEAAVLFGGAHPPAWRAETPYRSAFQRGLREGGGALAEAMELGRAEGPEWALAPWSVSRAIGVGLPGGEALIESSGCWAFRR
;
A
#
# COMPACT_ATOMS: atom_id res chain seq x y z
N MET A 1 -28.59 -29.07 11.57
CA MET A 1 -27.58 -29.23 12.66
C MET A 1 -26.34 -30.00 12.20
N GLU A 2 -26.50 -31.07 11.43
CA GLU A 2 -25.36 -31.89 10.97
C GLU A 2 -24.35 -31.13 10.08
N THR A 3 -24.82 -30.30 9.14
CA THR A 3 -23.96 -29.49 8.27
C THR A 3 -23.05 -28.53 9.04
N GLY A 4 -23.60 -27.82 10.03
CA GLY A 4 -22.83 -26.90 10.88
C GLY A 4 -21.76 -27.63 11.71
N ARG A 5 -22.09 -28.81 12.25
CA ARG A 5 -21.12 -29.66 12.97
C ARG A 5 -19.95 -30.07 12.07
N ARG A 6 -20.25 -30.53 10.84
CA ARG A 6 -19.22 -30.92 9.86
C ARG A 6 -18.28 -29.76 9.51
N ILE A 7 -18.82 -28.55 9.32
CA ILE A 7 -18.01 -27.36 9.06
C ILE A 7 -17.11 -27.03 10.25
N GLU A 8 -17.62 -27.03 11.48
CA GLU A 8 -16.80 -26.72 12.66
C GLU A 8 -15.74 -27.80 12.94
N GLU A 9 -16.03 -29.07 12.65
CA GLU A 9 -15.05 -30.16 12.69
C GLU A 9 -13.92 -29.91 11.68
N ALA A 10 -14.25 -29.58 10.44
CA ALA A 10 -13.26 -29.25 9.40
C ALA A 10 -12.44 -28.00 9.74
N LEU A 11 -13.08 -26.93 10.26
CA LEU A 11 -12.38 -25.74 10.76
C LEU A 11 -11.47 -26.04 11.96
N THR A 12 -11.82 -27.03 12.78
CA THR A 12 -10.99 -27.49 13.90
C THR A 12 -9.79 -28.30 13.39
N ALA A 13 -10.01 -29.18 12.40
CA ALA A 13 -8.96 -29.91 11.72
C ALA A 13 -7.96 -28.96 11.05
N ALA A 14 -8.43 -27.94 10.31
CA ALA A 14 -7.59 -26.93 9.69
C ALA A 14 -6.71 -26.18 10.71
N ARG A 15 -7.29 -25.76 11.84
CA ARG A 15 -6.53 -25.11 12.93
C ARG A 15 -5.45 -26.02 13.53
N ARG A 16 -5.75 -27.32 13.67
CA ARG A 16 -4.80 -28.32 14.16
C ARG A 16 -3.69 -28.56 13.15
N ALA A 17 -4.04 -28.75 11.87
CA ALA A 17 -3.09 -28.92 10.77
C ALA A 17 -2.11 -27.74 10.72
N ARG A 18 -2.60 -26.50 10.75
CA ARG A 18 -1.74 -25.30 10.79
C ARG A 18 -0.74 -25.29 11.95
N ARG A 19 -1.15 -25.73 13.15
CA ARG A 19 -0.27 -25.75 14.33
C ARG A 19 0.78 -26.85 14.28
N LEU A 20 0.48 -27.95 13.58
CA LEU A 20 1.31 -29.16 13.56
C LEU A 20 2.03 -29.37 12.22
N GLY A 21 1.98 -28.40 11.29
CA GLY A 21 2.56 -28.52 9.95
C GLY A 21 1.85 -29.50 9.03
N GLY A 22 0.55 -29.77 9.26
CA GLY A 22 -0.29 -30.60 8.38
C GLY A 22 -0.98 -29.81 7.27
N ASP A 23 -1.81 -30.50 6.49
CA ASP A 23 -2.56 -29.93 5.36
C ASP A 23 -3.74 -29.05 5.82
N GLU A 24 -3.47 -27.77 6.07
CA GLU A 24 -4.49 -26.78 6.40
C GLU A 24 -5.46 -26.54 5.23
N LEU A 25 -4.95 -26.50 4.00
CA LEU A 25 -5.75 -26.16 2.82
C LEU A 25 -6.77 -27.26 2.52
N GLY A 26 -6.35 -28.53 2.48
CA GLY A 26 -7.27 -29.65 2.27
C GLY A 26 -8.39 -29.71 3.31
N ALA A 27 -8.08 -29.43 4.58
CA ALA A 27 -9.12 -29.35 5.62
C ALA A 27 -10.10 -28.18 5.42
N LEU A 28 -9.63 -27.05 4.88
CA LEU A 28 -10.48 -25.91 4.56
C LEU A 28 -11.29 -26.11 3.27
N GLU A 29 -10.79 -26.87 2.30
CA GLU A 29 -11.57 -27.28 1.11
C GLU A 29 -12.76 -28.14 1.51
N VAL A 30 -12.56 -29.12 2.40
CA VAL A 30 -13.67 -29.92 2.96
C VAL A 30 -14.70 -29.03 3.67
N ALA A 31 -14.24 -28.01 4.41
CA ALA A 31 -15.15 -27.07 5.05
C ALA A 31 -15.95 -26.25 4.02
N TRP A 32 -15.32 -25.90 2.89
CA TRP A 32 -15.93 -25.11 1.83
C TRP A 32 -16.96 -25.87 1.01
N ASP A 33 -16.68 -27.10 0.63
CA ASP A 33 -17.62 -27.96 -0.09
C ASP A 33 -18.95 -28.12 0.66
N VAL A 34 -18.87 -28.13 1.99
CA VAL A 34 -20.05 -28.19 2.86
C VAL A 34 -20.69 -26.81 3.05
N ALA A 35 -19.88 -25.75 3.14
CA ALA A 35 -20.35 -24.40 3.38
C ALA A 35 -21.02 -23.75 2.16
N VAL A 36 -20.56 -24.04 0.93
CA VAL A 36 -21.15 -23.49 -0.30
C VAL A 36 -22.60 -23.92 -0.47
N ALA A 37 -22.96 -25.12 0.00
CA ALA A 37 -24.33 -25.62 0.00
C ALA A 37 -25.28 -24.84 0.93
N LEU A 38 -24.75 -24.01 1.84
CA LEU A 38 -25.56 -23.14 2.70
C LEU A 38 -25.94 -21.82 2.02
N GLY A 39 -25.38 -21.52 0.85
CA GLY A 39 -25.54 -20.24 0.16
C GLY A 39 -24.58 -19.16 0.67
N PRO A 40 -24.37 -18.09 -0.12
CA PRO A 40 -23.38 -17.06 0.17
C PRO A 40 -23.76 -16.20 1.40
N ASP A 41 -25.05 -16.05 1.72
CA ASP A 41 -25.51 -15.29 2.90
C ASP A 41 -25.30 -16.02 4.23
N ALA A 42 -24.87 -17.28 4.20
CA ALA A 42 -24.70 -18.05 5.43
C ALA A 42 -23.47 -17.55 6.23
N PRO A 43 -23.60 -17.21 7.52
CA PRO A 43 -22.45 -16.74 8.31
C PRO A 43 -21.27 -17.72 8.36
N LEU A 44 -21.56 -19.02 8.29
CA LEU A 44 -20.53 -20.06 8.20
C LEU A 44 -19.81 -20.05 6.85
N ALA A 45 -20.48 -19.74 5.74
CA ALA A 45 -19.84 -19.59 4.43
C ALA A 45 -18.87 -18.42 4.43
N HIS A 46 -19.26 -17.25 4.96
CA HIS A 46 -18.35 -16.10 5.13
C HIS A 46 -17.12 -16.47 5.96
N ARG A 47 -17.32 -17.13 7.12
CA ARG A 47 -16.22 -17.53 7.98
C ARG A 47 -15.25 -18.49 7.27
N VAL A 48 -15.75 -19.49 6.55
CA VAL A 48 -14.91 -20.47 5.83
C VAL A 48 -14.15 -19.79 4.68
N ALA A 49 -14.83 -18.99 3.86
CA ALA A 49 -14.23 -18.21 2.77
C ALA A 49 -13.05 -17.35 3.25
N TRP A 50 -13.21 -16.61 4.35
CA TRP A 50 -12.13 -15.80 4.91
C TRP A 50 -10.98 -16.61 5.51
N LYS A 51 -11.26 -17.80 6.08
CA LYS A 51 -10.20 -18.70 6.55
C LYS A 51 -9.41 -19.28 5.38
N ARG A 52 -10.09 -19.64 4.28
CA ARG A 52 -9.48 -20.07 3.02
C ARG A 52 -8.61 -18.98 2.42
N ALA A 53 -9.14 -17.78 2.24
CA ALA A 53 -8.39 -16.64 1.71
C ALA A 53 -7.08 -16.41 2.50
N LYS A 54 -7.14 -16.42 3.84
CA LYS A 54 -5.94 -16.28 4.68
C LYS A 54 -4.95 -17.44 4.52
N ALA A 55 -5.43 -18.67 4.33
CA ALA A 55 -4.56 -19.83 4.11
C ALA A 55 -3.90 -19.80 2.72
N PHE A 56 -4.65 -19.41 1.68
CA PHE A 56 -4.13 -19.19 0.33
C PHE A 56 -3.02 -18.13 0.34
N ALA A 57 -3.26 -16.96 0.96
CA ALA A 57 -2.26 -15.91 1.07
C ALA A 57 -0.97 -16.39 1.77
N ARG A 58 -1.08 -17.18 2.85
CA ARG A 58 0.09 -17.75 3.54
C ARG A 58 0.86 -18.76 2.69
N ALA A 59 0.17 -19.46 1.79
CA ALA A 59 0.76 -20.42 0.87
C ALA A 59 1.30 -19.76 -0.42
N GLY A 60 1.22 -18.43 -0.54
CA GLY A 60 1.60 -17.71 -1.77
C GLY A 60 0.61 -17.88 -2.93
N LEU A 61 -0.60 -18.38 -2.66
CA LEU A 61 -1.68 -18.56 -3.64
C LEU A 61 -2.58 -17.33 -3.68
N ASP A 62 -3.39 -17.18 -4.74
CA ASP A 62 -4.36 -16.07 -4.84
C ASP A 62 -5.50 -16.20 -3.83
N PRO A 63 -5.62 -15.31 -2.84
CA PRO A 63 -6.72 -15.38 -1.87
C PRO A 63 -8.07 -14.92 -2.44
N LEU A 64 -8.11 -14.22 -3.59
CA LEU A 64 -9.32 -13.57 -4.09
C LEU A 64 -10.42 -14.52 -4.54
N PRO A 65 -10.15 -15.64 -5.24
CA PRO A 65 -11.18 -16.61 -5.60
C PRO A 65 -11.95 -17.15 -4.39
N CYS A 66 -11.34 -17.16 -3.19
CA CYS A 66 -12.03 -17.56 -1.96
C CYS A 66 -13.06 -16.53 -1.48
N LEU A 67 -12.92 -15.26 -1.87
CA LEU A 67 -13.76 -14.14 -1.43
C LEU A 67 -14.78 -13.71 -2.48
N GLU A 68 -14.61 -14.08 -3.75
CA GLU A 68 -15.54 -13.79 -4.84
C GLU A 68 -17.01 -14.13 -4.53
N PRO A 69 -17.33 -15.30 -3.93
CA PRO A 69 -18.72 -15.64 -3.61
C PRO A 69 -19.38 -14.70 -2.60
N LEU A 70 -18.60 -13.91 -1.85
CA LEU A 70 -19.08 -12.97 -0.84
C LEU A 70 -19.21 -11.53 -1.39
N ALA A 71 -18.79 -11.28 -2.63
CA ALA A 71 -18.72 -9.93 -3.18
C ALA A 71 -20.10 -9.25 -3.25
N GLU A 72 -21.16 -10.02 -3.49
CA GLU A 72 -22.53 -9.53 -3.63
C GLU A 72 -23.27 -9.42 -2.29
N THR A 73 -22.91 -10.26 -1.31
CA THR A 73 -23.58 -10.34 0.01
C THR A 73 -22.92 -9.47 1.07
N GLY A 74 -21.81 -8.82 0.73
CA GLY A 74 -21.04 -7.96 1.61
C GLY A 74 -19.91 -8.71 2.32
N LEU A 75 -18.67 -8.41 1.94
CA LEU A 75 -17.46 -9.11 2.41
C LEU A 75 -17.36 -9.27 3.94
N PHE A 76 -17.87 -8.31 4.70
CA PHE A 76 -17.79 -8.30 6.17
C PHE A 76 -19.12 -8.54 6.89
N ALA A 77 -20.26 -8.58 6.18
CA ALA A 77 -21.61 -8.55 6.76
C ALA A 77 -21.84 -9.63 7.83
N HIS A 78 -21.43 -10.86 7.53
CA HIS A 78 -21.62 -12.00 8.44
C HIS A 78 -20.33 -12.51 9.11
N TYR A 79 -19.20 -11.83 8.88
CA TYR A 79 -17.95 -12.12 9.58
C TYR A 79 -17.08 -10.87 9.79
N PRO A 80 -17.48 -9.91 10.64
CA PRO A 80 -16.77 -8.63 10.82
C PRO A 80 -15.32 -8.78 11.28
N ARG A 81 -15.00 -9.87 12.00
CA ARG A 81 -13.62 -10.18 12.43
C ARG A 81 -12.65 -10.40 11.26
N ALA A 82 -13.15 -10.55 10.04
CA ALA A 82 -12.32 -10.67 8.84
C ALA A 82 -11.54 -9.39 8.51
N VAL A 83 -12.06 -8.22 8.88
CA VAL A 83 -11.47 -6.88 8.66
C VAL A 83 -9.99 -6.85 9.02
N ALA A 84 -9.64 -7.44 10.17
CA ALA A 84 -8.26 -7.51 10.67
C ALA A 84 -7.27 -8.29 9.78
N GLY A 85 -7.72 -8.95 8.70
CA GLY A 85 -6.81 -9.50 7.69
C GLY A 85 -7.17 -9.15 6.25
N ALA A 86 -8.13 -8.25 6.04
CA ALA A 86 -8.46 -7.74 4.72
C ALA A 86 -7.29 -6.94 4.13
N GLU A 87 -6.72 -6.02 4.92
CA GLU A 87 -5.55 -5.23 4.52
C GLU A 87 -4.36 -6.12 4.15
N SER A 88 -4.02 -7.11 4.97
CA SER A 88 -2.87 -8.00 4.67
C SER A 88 -3.08 -8.79 3.37
N ILE A 89 -4.31 -9.21 3.09
CA ILE A 89 -4.65 -9.88 1.82
C ILE A 89 -4.54 -8.90 0.65
N ALA A 90 -5.08 -7.70 0.80
CA ALA A 90 -5.08 -6.70 -0.26
C ALA A 90 -3.65 -6.25 -0.61
N ARG A 91 -2.85 -5.92 0.39
CA ARG A 91 -1.43 -5.56 0.23
C ARG A 91 -0.62 -6.68 -0.39
N ALA A 92 -0.71 -7.90 0.15
CA ALA A 92 0.03 -9.04 -0.40
C ALA A 92 -0.31 -9.29 -1.87
N HIS A 93 -1.56 -9.08 -2.29
CA HIS A 93 -1.93 -9.15 -3.70
C HIS A 93 -1.31 -8.01 -4.51
N GLN A 94 -1.40 -6.76 -4.04
CA GLN A 94 -0.80 -5.61 -4.73
C GLN A 94 0.71 -5.76 -4.91
N ASP A 95 1.41 -6.22 -3.87
CA ASP A 95 2.85 -6.43 -3.87
C ASP A 95 3.29 -7.55 -4.85
N THR A 96 2.42 -8.54 -5.09
CA THR A 96 2.78 -9.71 -5.91
C THR A 96 2.23 -9.67 -7.33
N ARG A 97 1.11 -8.96 -7.54
CA ARG A 97 0.38 -8.95 -8.82
C ARG A 97 0.12 -7.56 -9.38
N GLY A 98 0.47 -6.52 -8.65
CA GLY A 98 0.30 -5.13 -9.06
C GLY A 98 -1.07 -4.54 -8.71
N TYR A 99 -1.30 -3.34 -9.25
CA TYR A 99 -2.46 -2.49 -8.96
C TYR A 99 -3.54 -2.61 -10.05
N GLY A 100 -4.74 -2.08 -9.77
CA GLY A 100 -5.86 -2.02 -10.71
C GLY A 100 -6.73 -3.27 -10.78
N HIS A 101 -6.53 -4.24 -9.88
CA HIS A 101 -7.30 -5.48 -9.90
C HIS A 101 -8.71 -5.24 -9.30
N PRO A 102 -9.82 -5.41 -10.06
CA PRO A 102 -11.16 -4.99 -9.59
C PRO A 102 -11.62 -5.64 -8.27
N PRO A 103 -11.37 -6.94 -8.00
CA PRO A 103 -11.66 -7.52 -6.70
C PRO A 103 -10.87 -6.90 -5.53
N ILE A 104 -9.63 -6.43 -5.73
CA ILE A 104 -8.85 -5.74 -4.69
C ILE A 104 -9.43 -4.37 -4.40
N ARG A 105 -9.79 -3.64 -5.46
CA ARG A 105 -10.50 -2.38 -5.32
C ARG A 105 -11.82 -2.55 -4.54
N ARG A 106 -12.61 -3.58 -4.85
CA ARG A 106 -13.83 -3.91 -4.07
C ARG A 106 -13.52 -4.23 -2.61
N LEU A 107 -12.42 -4.94 -2.34
CA LEU A 107 -12.00 -5.26 -0.97
C LEU A 107 -11.62 -3.99 -0.18
N TRP A 108 -10.88 -3.07 -0.78
CA TRP A 108 -10.53 -1.79 -0.16
C TRP A 108 -11.76 -0.90 0.06
N LEU A 109 -12.69 -0.84 -0.90
CA LEU A 109 -13.96 -0.11 -0.75
C LEU A 109 -14.79 -0.68 0.40
N ALA A 110 -14.97 -2.00 0.45
CA ALA A 110 -15.68 -2.64 1.55
C ALA A 110 -15.00 -2.40 2.91
N LEU A 111 -13.66 -2.33 2.94
CA LEU A 111 -12.92 -2.02 4.16
C LEU A 111 -13.15 -0.57 4.59
N ALA A 112 -13.09 0.38 3.65
CA ALA A 112 -13.37 1.79 3.90
C ALA A 112 -14.78 1.99 4.45
N ASP A 113 -15.80 1.40 3.80
CA ASP A 113 -17.19 1.48 4.25
C ASP A 113 -17.35 0.92 5.67
N HIS A 114 -16.76 -0.24 5.95
CA HIS A 114 -16.82 -0.84 7.28
C HIS A 114 -16.14 0.00 8.36
N GLN A 115 -14.95 0.55 8.09
CA GLN A 115 -14.26 1.42 9.05
C GLN A 115 -15.05 2.71 9.30
N ARG A 116 -15.70 3.26 8.27
CA ARG A 116 -16.59 4.41 8.39
C ARG A 116 -17.81 4.09 9.26
N GLU A 117 -18.45 2.94 9.07
CA GLU A 117 -19.57 2.47 9.90
C GLU A 117 -19.19 2.33 11.39
N LEU A 118 -17.95 1.92 11.66
CA LEU A 118 -17.42 1.82 13.03
C LEU A 118 -16.97 3.17 13.61
N GLY A 119 -16.98 4.26 12.84
CA GLY A 119 -16.44 5.56 13.26
C GLY A 119 -14.92 5.57 13.40
N HIS A 120 -14.22 4.63 12.78
CA HIS A 120 -12.77 4.51 12.80
C HIS A 120 -12.14 5.37 11.70
N THR A 121 -12.08 6.69 11.92
CA THR A 121 -11.66 7.67 10.90
C THR A 121 -10.29 7.38 10.31
N ALA A 122 -9.29 7.05 11.13
CA ALA A 122 -7.94 6.73 10.63
C ALA A 122 -7.92 5.47 9.76
N GLY A 123 -8.66 4.42 10.15
CA GLY A 123 -8.77 3.18 9.37
C GLY A 123 -9.50 3.37 8.04
N TRP A 124 -10.54 4.21 8.03
CA TRP A 124 -11.25 4.61 6.82
C TRP A 124 -10.34 5.39 5.87
N ALA A 125 -9.68 6.43 6.37
CA ALA A 125 -8.77 7.25 5.58
C ALA A 125 -7.61 6.44 5.00
N HIS A 126 -7.02 5.53 5.78
CA HIS A 126 -5.97 4.63 5.28
C HIS A 126 -6.45 3.76 4.12
N ALA A 127 -7.67 3.20 4.20
CA ALA A 127 -8.24 2.43 3.09
C ALA A 127 -8.45 3.31 1.83
N LEU A 128 -8.86 4.57 2.00
CA LEU A 128 -8.96 5.52 0.89
C LEU A 128 -7.60 5.85 0.27
N LEU A 129 -6.54 6.00 1.07
CA LEU A 129 -5.19 6.25 0.55
C LEU A 129 -4.65 5.06 -0.26
N GLN A 130 -5.00 3.83 0.11
CA GLN A 130 -4.66 2.66 -0.69
C GLN A 130 -5.40 2.64 -2.03
N LEU A 131 -6.65 3.09 -2.06
CA LEU A 131 -7.40 3.31 -3.31
C LEU A 131 -6.83 4.47 -4.13
N ALA A 132 -6.35 5.52 -3.48
CA ALA A 132 -5.74 6.68 -4.13
C ALA A 132 -4.43 6.28 -4.83
N TRP A 133 -3.61 5.47 -4.15
CA TRP A 133 -2.41 4.90 -4.74
C TRP A 133 -2.72 3.93 -5.89
N ASP A 134 -3.75 3.09 -5.76
CA ASP A 134 -4.24 2.23 -6.85
C ASP A 134 -4.68 3.05 -8.08
N ALA A 135 -5.38 4.16 -7.87
CA ALA A 135 -5.77 5.10 -8.92
C ALA A 135 -4.55 5.76 -9.59
N ALA A 136 -3.56 6.19 -8.80
CA ALA A 136 -2.30 6.73 -9.33
C ALA A 136 -1.56 5.71 -10.20
N CYS A 137 -1.42 4.46 -9.73
CA CYS A 137 -0.73 3.39 -10.47
C CYS A 137 -1.47 2.97 -11.75
N THR A 138 -2.78 3.18 -11.82
CA THR A 138 -3.61 2.88 -13.00
C THR A 138 -3.82 4.09 -13.92
N GLY A 139 -3.33 5.27 -13.53
CA GLY A 139 -3.45 6.51 -14.30
C GLY A 139 -4.80 7.23 -14.15
N ASP A 140 -5.65 6.82 -13.20
CA ASP A 140 -6.92 7.49 -12.90
C ASP A 140 -6.69 8.68 -11.95
N LEU A 141 -6.13 9.76 -12.50
CA LEU A 141 -5.77 10.95 -11.73
C LEU A 141 -6.97 11.67 -11.12
N ALA A 142 -8.14 11.61 -11.78
CA ALA A 142 -9.36 12.23 -11.26
C ALA A 142 -9.85 11.50 -9.99
N GLU A 143 -9.79 10.17 -9.98
CA GLU A 143 -10.13 9.38 -8.80
C GLU A 143 -9.12 9.56 -7.67
N LEU A 144 -7.82 9.66 -7.98
CA LEU A 144 -6.77 10.02 -7.01
C LEU A 144 -7.12 11.33 -6.30
N ASP A 145 -7.42 12.39 -7.04
CA ASP A 145 -7.70 13.72 -6.46
C ASP A 145 -8.95 13.69 -5.59
N ARG A 146 -9.99 13.01 -6.06
CA ARG A 146 -11.24 12.84 -5.32
C ARG A 146 -10.98 12.14 -3.97
N LEU A 147 -10.17 11.09 -3.96
CA LEU A 147 -9.85 10.30 -2.77
C LEU A 147 -8.95 11.05 -1.80
N VAL A 148 -7.90 11.73 -2.28
CA VAL A 148 -7.03 12.56 -1.43
C VAL A 148 -7.82 13.68 -0.76
N ALA A 149 -8.65 14.40 -1.53
CA ALA A 149 -9.50 15.45 -0.99
C ALA A 149 -10.54 14.91 0.01
N GLU A 150 -10.99 13.67 -0.15
CA GLU A 150 -11.90 13.01 0.80
C GLU A 150 -11.20 12.69 2.13
N VAL A 151 -9.94 12.27 2.07
CA VAL A 151 -9.10 12.04 3.26
C VAL A 151 -8.77 13.36 3.96
N GLU A 152 -8.46 14.43 3.25
CA GLU A 152 -8.20 15.75 3.85
C GLU A 152 -9.43 16.30 4.59
N ARG A 153 -10.63 16.12 4.00
CA ARG A 153 -11.91 16.51 4.63
C ARG A 153 -12.28 15.68 5.85
N ALA A 154 -11.65 14.53 6.05
CA ALA A 154 -11.90 13.65 7.20
C ALA A 154 -11.52 14.29 8.55
N ASP A 155 -10.77 15.41 8.53
CA ASP A 155 -10.07 15.96 9.69
C ASP A 155 -9.28 14.89 10.47
N ALA A 156 -8.82 13.87 9.74
CA ALA A 156 -7.93 12.85 10.26
C ALA A 156 -6.53 13.45 10.29
N ALA A 157 -6.29 14.38 11.21
CA ALA A 157 -5.00 15.04 11.38
C ALA A 157 -3.85 14.04 11.53
N GLU A 158 -4.11 12.78 11.89
CA GLU A 158 -3.16 11.66 11.95
C GLU A 158 -2.68 11.16 10.57
N VAL A 159 -3.52 11.22 9.53
CA VAL A 159 -3.23 10.66 8.19
C VAL A 159 -3.04 11.74 7.10
N SER A 160 -3.10 13.03 7.45
CA SER A 160 -2.82 14.15 6.52
C SER A 160 -1.42 14.07 5.88
N VAL A 161 -0.41 13.72 6.67
CA VAL A 161 0.95 13.45 6.18
C VAL A 161 0.95 12.33 5.14
N ASP A 162 0.22 11.25 5.38
CA ASP A 162 0.16 10.11 4.44
C ASP A 162 -0.60 10.48 3.15
N ALA A 163 -1.60 11.35 3.25
CA ALA A 163 -2.34 11.87 2.10
C ALA A 163 -1.46 12.71 1.18
N HIS A 164 -0.78 13.73 1.72
CA HIS A 164 0.11 14.57 0.91
C HIS A 164 1.34 13.81 0.43
N HIS A 165 1.85 12.86 1.20
CA HIS A 165 2.90 11.95 0.75
C HIS A 165 2.44 11.06 -0.42
N THR A 166 1.21 10.55 -0.38
CA THR A 166 0.63 9.78 -1.49
C THR A 166 0.45 10.65 -2.73
N ALA A 167 -0.04 11.87 -2.57
CA ALA A 167 -0.19 12.83 -3.67
C ALA A 167 1.17 13.20 -4.29
N LEU A 168 2.21 13.41 -3.47
CA LEU A 168 3.57 13.69 -3.94
C LEU A 168 4.14 12.53 -4.74
N ARG A 169 4.00 11.30 -4.24
CA ARG A 169 4.46 10.10 -4.97
C ARG A 169 3.71 9.92 -6.29
N ALA A 170 2.41 10.18 -6.30
CA ALA A 170 1.62 10.12 -7.52
C ALA A 170 2.07 11.17 -8.55
N ALA A 171 2.33 12.41 -8.10
CA ALA A 171 2.82 13.48 -8.94
C ALA A 171 4.20 13.17 -9.55
N SER A 172 5.13 12.64 -8.75
CA SER A 172 6.43 12.14 -9.22
C SER A 172 6.26 11.04 -10.27
N TRP A 173 5.34 10.10 -10.04
CA TRP A 173 5.05 9.00 -10.95
C TRP A 173 4.48 9.47 -12.30
N THR A 174 3.59 10.46 -12.30
CA THR A 174 2.94 10.96 -13.52
C THR A 174 3.66 12.12 -14.19
N GLY A 175 4.74 12.63 -13.58
CA GLY A 175 5.46 13.78 -14.09
C GLY A 175 4.72 15.11 -13.94
N ASP A 176 3.79 15.21 -12.98
CA ASP A 176 2.98 16.41 -12.73
C ASP A 176 3.71 17.37 -11.78
N ALA A 177 4.47 18.32 -12.36
CA ALA A 177 5.30 19.25 -11.61
C ALA A 177 4.49 20.19 -10.71
N ASP A 178 3.32 20.64 -11.17
CA ASP A 178 2.47 21.57 -10.41
C ASP A 178 1.91 20.86 -9.18
N ARG A 179 1.37 19.66 -9.35
CA ARG A 179 0.90 18.82 -8.24
C ARG A 179 2.01 18.44 -7.27
N ALA A 180 3.22 18.16 -7.77
CA ALA A 180 4.36 17.86 -6.91
C ALA A 180 4.73 19.07 -6.02
N GLY A 181 4.62 20.29 -6.56
CA GLY A 181 4.77 21.52 -5.80
C GLY A 181 3.72 21.65 -4.69
N GLU A 182 2.44 21.55 -5.05
CA GLU A 182 1.31 21.65 -4.10
C GLU A 182 1.41 20.59 -2.99
N ALA A 183 1.66 19.33 -3.35
CA ALA A 183 1.78 18.24 -2.40
C ALA A 183 2.99 18.41 -1.48
N THR A 184 4.11 18.95 -1.99
CA THR A 184 5.30 19.26 -1.18
C THR A 184 4.98 20.32 -0.14
N GLU A 185 4.37 21.43 -0.54
CA GLU A 185 4.01 22.52 0.37
C GLU A 185 3.05 22.03 1.47
N ALA A 186 2.00 21.31 1.08
CA ALA A 186 1.01 20.76 2.01
C ALA A 186 1.64 19.74 2.98
N LEU A 187 2.52 18.87 2.48
CA LEU A 187 3.22 17.88 3.31
C LEU A 187 4.11 18.55 4.36
N LEU A 188 4.86 19.59 3.97
CA LEU A 188 5.71 20.32 4.90
C LEU A 188 4.89 21.08 5.94
N HIS A 189 3.79 21.72 5.53
CA HIS A 189 2.88 22.37 6.46
C HIS A 189 2.30 21.38 7.47
N ALA A 190 1.89 20.18 7.03
CA ALA A 190 1.39 19.13 7.91
C ALA A 190 2.44 18.65 8.94
N PHE A 191 3.73 18.66 8.61
CA PHE A 191 4.80 18.36 9.58
C PHE A 191 5.03 19.50 10.58
N GLU A 192 4.99 20.75 10.11
CA GLU A 192 5.10 21.94 10.95
C GLU A 192 3.98 21.99 12.00
N ASP A 193 2.73 21.79 11.58
CA ASP A 193 1.56 21.78 12.47
C ASP A 193 1.66 20.70 13.56
N ARG A 194 2.26 19.55 13.22
CA ARG A 194 2.49 18.45 14.17
C ARG A 194 3.73 18.66 15.06
N GLY A 195 4.55 19.67 14.78
CA GLY A 195 5.85 19.84 15.43
C GLY A 195 6.78 18.63 15.23
N ALA A 196 6.65 17.93 14.11
CA ALA A 196 7.35 16.69 13.82
C ALA A 196 8.32 16.84 12.65
N ALA A 197 9.39 16.05 12.64
CA ALA A 197 10.29 15.97 11.50
C ALA A 197 9.78 14.95 10.46
N PRO A 198 10.03 15.18 9.16
CA PRO A 198 9.73 14.19 8.12
C PRO A 198 10.40 12.84 8.39
N THR A 199 9.65 11.75 8.20
CA THR A 199 10.18 10.39 8.27
C THR A 199 11.13 10.12 7.09
N PRO A 200 12.04 9.12 7.17
CA PRO A 200 12.95 8.80 6.07
C PRO A 200 12.24 8.54 4.73
N VAL A 201 11.09 7.86 4.76
CA VAL A 201 10.29 7.58 3.56
C VAL A 201 9.76 8.87 2.94
N VAL A 202 9.28 9.80 3.75
CA VAL A 202 8.83 11.11 3.24
C VAL A 202 10.01 11.93 2.72
N GLN A 203 11.15 11.90 3.39
CA GLN A 203 12.35 12.57 2.92
C GLN A 203 12.75 12.06 1.53
N GLU A 204 12.71 10.75 1.30
CA GLU A 204 12.98 10.16 0.00
C GLU A 204 12.04 10.69 -1.11
N ALA A 205 10.73 10.73 -0.85
CA ALA A 205 9.76 11.27 -1.81
C ALA A 205 10.00 12.77 -2.12
N LEU A 206 10.34 13.57 -1.09
CA LEU A 206 10.70 14.98 -1.26
C LEU A 206 11.97 15.14 -2.10
N LEU A 207 12.97 14.28 -1.90
CA LEU A 207 14.21 14.28 -2.69
C LEU A 207 13.93 13.91 -4.15
N GLU A 208 13.14 12.88 -4.38
CA GLU A 208 12.74 12.43 -5.72
C GLU A 208 12.05 13.55 -6.50
N ALA A 209 11.05 14.20 -5.89
CA ALA A 209 10.33 15.32 -6.52
C ALA A 209 11.25 16.52 -6.82
N ALA A 210 12.18 16.85 -5.91
CA ALA A 210 13.15 17.92 -6.11
C ALA A 210 14.06 17.66 -7.31
N VAL A 211 14.50 16.42 -7.49
CA VAL A 211 15.35 16.01 -8.61
C VAL A 211 14.55 16.00 -9.92
N LEU A 212 13.32 15.47 -9.91
CA LEU A 212 12.48 15.35 -11.10
C LEU A 212 12.05 16.69 -11.68
N PHE A 213 11.71 17.65 -10.83
CA PHE A 213 11.02 18.88 -11.26
C PHE A 213 11.86 20.14 -11.08
N GLY A 214 13.09 20.04 -10.56
CA GLY A 214 14.05 21.15 -10.46
C GLY A 214 13.59 22.33 -9.59
N GLY A 215 12.46 22.20 -8.88
CA GLY A 215 11.73 23.31 -8.29
C GLY A 215 11.39 23.17 -6.80
N ALA A 216 11.53 21.99 -6.19
CA ALA A 216 11.29 21.85 -4.76
C ALA A 216 12.53 22.29 -3.95
N HIS A 217 12.82 23.59 -3.94
CA HIS A 217 13.58 24.16 -2.84
C HIS A 217 12.68 24.10 -1.60
N PRO A 218 13.03 23.33 -0.55
CA PRO A 218 12.26 23.36 0.68
C PRO A 218 12.23 24.80 1.21
N PRO A 219 11.09 25.29 1.75
CA PRO A 219 11.00 26.58 2.40
C PRO A 219 12.12 26.74 3.41
N ALA A 220 12.57 27.97 3.63
CA ALA A 220 13.74 28.30 4.40
C ALA A 220 13.59 28.10 5.93
N TRP A 221 13.21 26.91 6.40
CA TRP A 221 13.42 26.48 7.79
C TRP A 221 14.91 26.13 8.01
N ARG A 222 15.66 27.24 8.09
CA ARG A 222 16.84 27.57 8.92
C ARG A 222 17.83 26.45 9.26
N ALA A 223 18.89 26.44 8.45
CA ALA A 223 20.30 26.59 8.80
C ALA A 223 21.07 25.54 9.63
N GLU A 224 20.48 24.62 10.40
CA GLU A 224 21.30 23.75 11.27
C GLU A 224 20.77 22.31 11.40
N THR A 225 20.53 21.65 10.27
CA THR A 225 20.40 20.18 10.28
C THR A 225 21.56 19.53 9.52
N PRO A 226 22.28 18.56 10.10
CA PRO A 226 23.38 17.84 9.46
C PRO A 226 23.01 17.29 8.06
N TYR A 227 21.72 16.99 7.89
CA TYR A 227 21.09 16.48 6.68
C TYR A 227 21.19 17.44 5.48
N ARG A 228 21.15 18.77 5.65
CA ARG A 228 21.32 19.70 4.50
C ARG A 228 22.76 19.71 3.97
N SER A 229 23.75 19.50 4.83
CA SER A 229 25.16 19.45 4.41
C SER A 229 25.49 18.17 3.64
N ALA A 230 24.78 17.08 3.92
CA ALA A 230 24.81 15.84 3.13
C ALA A 230 23.98 15.99 1.84
N PHE A 231 22.80 16.62 1.90
CA PHE A 231 21.94 16.96 0.76
C PHE A 231 22.63 17.87 -0.27
N GLN A 232 23.26 18.96 0.17
CA GLN A 232 24.00 19.86 -0.73
C GLN A 232 25.32 19.26 -1.21
N ARG A 233 25.96 18.36 -0.46
CA ARG A 233 27.12 17.59 -0.96
C ARG A 233 26.70 16.56 -1.99
N GLY A 234 25.67 15.77 -1.73
CA GLY A 234 25.13 14.78 -2.67
C GLY A 234 24.65 15.41 -3.98
N LEU A 235 24.00 16.58 -3.93
CA LEU A 235 23.62 17.31 -5.15
C LEU A 235 24.82 17.93 -5.90
N ARG A 236 25.89 18.34 -5.20
CA ARG A 236 27.11 18.89 -5.83
C ARG A 236 28.07 17.82 -6.34
N GLU A 237 28.12 16.67 -5.69
CA GLU A 237 29.10 15.60 -5.91
C GLU A 237 28.50 14.41 -6.71
N GLY A 238 27.18 14.21 -6.67
CA GLY A 238 26.47 13.08 -7.30
C GLY A 238 25.28 13.46 -8.21
N GLY A 239 24.94 14.74 -8.35
CA GLY A 239 23.80 15.20 -9.16
C GLY A 239 23.88 14.81 -10.64
N GLY A 240 25.09 14.68 -11.18
CA GLY A 240 25.30 14.20 -12.55
C GLY A 240 24.93 12.72 -12.73
N ALA A 241 25.30 11.85 -11.80
CA ALA A 241 25.05 10.41 -11.89
C ALA A 241 23.58 10.05 -11.68
N LEU A 242 22.86 10.78 -10.82
CA LEU A 242 21.41 10.59 -10.64
C LEU A 242 20.62 11.11 -11.85
N ALA A 243 20.98 12.29 -12.37
CA ALA A 243 20.37 12.82 -13.58
C ALA A 243 20.63 11.91 -14.80
N GLU A 244 21.84 11.36 -14.92
CA GLU A 244 22.22 10.43 -16.00
C GLU A 244 21.50 9.07 -15.87
N ALA A 245 21.35 8.53 -14.65
CA ALA A 245 20.55 7.32 -14.43
C ALA A 245 19.05 7.53 -14.75
N MET A 246 18.52 8.70 -14.42
CA MET A 246 17.12 9.06 -14.72
C MET A 246 16.89 9.36 -16.20
N GLU A 247 17.86 9.98 -16.89
CA GLU A 247 17.86 10.13 -18.35
C GLU A 247 17.93 8.76 -19.05
N LEU A 248 18.75 7.82 -18.56
CA LEU A 248 18.79 6.44 -19.05
C LEU A 248 17.42 5.76 -18.91
N GLY A 249 16.78 5.90 -17.74
CA GLY A 249 15.45 5.35 -17.49
C GLY A 249 14.34 5.99 -18.34
N ARG A 250 14.49 7.26 -18.76
CA ARG A 250 13.56 7.92 -19.70
C ARG A 250 13.82 7.50 -21.15
N ALA A 251 15.08 7.31 -21.53
CA ALA A 251 15.49 6.94 -22.89
C ALA A 251 15.14 5.49 -23.25
N GLU A 252 15.12 4.59 -22.27
CA GLU A 252 14.70 3.19 -22.43
C GLU A 252 13.17 3.00 -22.29
N GLY A 253 12.40 4.08 -22.14
CA GLY A 253 10.94 4.08 -22.08
C GLY A 253 10.35 3.82 -20.69
N PRO A 254 9.03 4.01 -20.48
CA PRO A 254 8.34 3.91 -19.19
C PRO A 254 8.37 2.50 -18.56
N GLU A 255 9.00 1.53 -19.22
CA GLU A 255 9.25 0.16 -18.78
C GLU A 255 10.49 0.03 -17.88
N TRP A 256 11.38 1.03 -17.89
CA TRP A 256 12.61 1.10 -17.07
C TRP A 256 12.63 2.26 -16.08
N ALA A 257 11.47 2.90 -15.82
CA ALA A 257 11.34 3.92 -14.79
C ALA A 257 11.88 3.36 -13.47
N LEU A 258 13.05 3.88 -13.09
CA LEU A 258 13.84 3.51 -11.92
C LEU A 258 12.90 3.22 -10.75
N ALA A 259 12.79 1.94 -10.40
CA ALA A 259 12.07 1.57 -9.20
C ALA A 259 12.72 2.31 -8.01
N PRO A 260 11.96 2.80 -7.02
CA PRO A 260 12.44 3.77 -6.01
C PRO A 260 13.79 3.42 -5.35
N TRP A 261 14.12 2.12 -5.27
CA TRP A 261 15.37 1.59 -4.72
C TRP A 261 16.65 1.89 -5.52
N SER A 262 16.58 2.30 -6.80
CA SER A 262 17.80 2.67 -7.55
C SER A 262 18.38 4.03 -7.15
N VAL A 263 17.59 4.92 -6.55
CA VAL A 263 18.07 6.19 -5.99
C VAL A 263 18.90 5.94 -4.73
N SER A 264 18.43 5.05 -3.84
CA SER A 264 19.16 4.67 -2.63
C SER A 264 20.49 3.97 -2.96
N ARG A 265 20.54 3.22 -4.07
CA ARG A 265 21.77 2.58 -4.57
C ARG A 265 22.76 3.61 -5.13
N ALA A 266 22.30 4.57 -5.93
CA ALA A 266 23.13 5.62 -6.52
C ALA A 266 23.76 6.54 -5.44
N ILE A 267 23.00 6.87 -4.38
CA ILE A 267 23.49 7.66 -3.25
C ILE A 267 24.56 6.89 -2.44
N GLY A 268 24.45 5.56 -2.36
CA GLY A 268 25.43 4.69 -1.70
C GLY A 268 26.79 4.58 -2.41
N VAL A 269 26.86 4.81 -3.72
CA VAL A 269 28.12 4.71 -4.49
C VAL A 269 29.02 5.95 -4.29
N GLY A 270 28.49 7.06 -3.78
CA GLY A 270 29.21 8.33 -3.65
C GLY A 270 29.91 8.57 -2.30
N LEU A 271 29.73 7.71 -1.30
CA LEU A 271 30.33 7.89 0.03
C LEU A 271 31.70 7.17 0.12
N PRO A 272 32.80 7.87 0.48
CA PRO A 272 34.09 7.22 0.61
C PRO A 272 34.11 6.34 1.86
N GLY A 273 34.10 5.02 1.63
CA GLY A 273 34.28 3.99 2.66
C GLY A 273 33.00 3.66 3.42
N GLY A 274 32.25 2.68 2.94
CA GLY A 274 31.18 2.08 3.74
C GLY A 274 30.31 1.15 2.94
N GLU A 275 30.46 -0.16 3.16
CA GLU A 275 29.44 -1.15 2.85
C GLU A 275 28.11 -0.71 3.48
N ALA A 276 27.16 -0.24 2.68
CA ALA A 276 25.82 0.06 3.15
C ALA A 276 24.90 -1.09 2.72
N LEU A 277 24.69 -2.04 3.65
CA LEU A 277 23.50 -2.87 3.68
C LEU A 277 22.30 -1.92 3.83
N ILE A 278 21.59 -1.65 2.74
CA ILE A 278 20.24 -1.09 2.81
C ILE A 278 19.28 -2.24 2.61
N GLU A 279 18.94 -2.88 3.73
CA GLU A 279 17.78 -3.76 3.82
C GLU A 279 16.55 -2.83 3.95
N SER A 280 16.08 -2.28 2.83
CA SER A 280 14.85 -1.50 2.79
C SER A 280 13.66 -2.40 2.50
N SER A 281 12.60 -2.15 3.26
CA SER A 281 11.34 -2.88 3.32
C SER A 281 10.66 -3.07 1.95
N GLY A 282 10.81 -4.26 1.38
CA GLY A 282 9.68 -5.16 1.06
C GLY A 282 8.67 -4.80 -0.04
N CYS A 283 8.84 -3.74 -0.83
CA CYS A 283 7.92 -3.44 -1.95
C CYS A 283 8.60 -3.72 -3.30
N TRP A 284 8.36 -4.91 -3.84
CA TRP A 284 8.82 -5.30 -5.17
C TRP A 284 7.78 -4.93 -6.22
N ALA A 285 7.95 -3.80 -6.91
CA ALA A 285 7.22 -3.57 -8.15
C ALA A 285 8.01 -4.22 -9.30
N PHE A 286 7.54 -5.39 -9.75
CA PHE A 286 7.95 -5.97 -11.04
C PHE A 286 6.85 -5.70 -12.07
N ARG A 287 7.23 -5.34 -13.30
CA ARG A 287 6.33 -5.30 -14.45
C ARG A 287 6.76 -6.36 -15.47
N ARG A 288 5.77 -6.93 -16.18
CA ARG A 288 5.93 -7.95 -17.23
C ARG A 288 6.82 -7.49 -18.37
#